data_AF-A0A7J6RAR2-F1
#
_entry.id   AF-A0A7J6RAR2-F1
#
_cell.length_a   1.000
_cell.length_b   1.000
_cell.length_c   1.000
_cell.angle_alpha   90.00
_cell.angle_beta   90.00
_cell.angle_gamma   90.00
#
_symmetry.space_group_name_H-M   'P 1'
#
loop_
_entity.id
_entity.type
_entity.pdbx_description
1 polymer ?
#
loop_
_entity_poly.entity_id
_entity_poly.type
_entity_poly.pdbx_seq_one_letter_code
_entity_poly.pdbx_strand_id
1 'polypeptide(L)'
;FPLSPLPTYYIPEETTLDGYRMYVRELPLNEPPEAFGQHVNAEISSALADAEALLSTVISIQPAGEASQANKSEAGGGGSGSKDDTVMKVCDNLLEKLPEDIDFADIASRNEGDTSPLKIVLLQEIERYNLLLRKVRVSIHELKKGIAGFVVISEDQEA
;
A
#
# COMPACT_ATOMS: atom_id res chain seq x y z
N PHE A 1 -38.08 1.90 20.83
CA PHE A 1 -37.47 1.28 19.63
C PHE A 1 -35.96 1.14 19.87
N PRO A 2 -35.37 -0.06 19.66
CA PRO A 2 -33.91 -0.24 19.78
C PRO A 2 -33.20 0.40 18.58
N LEU A 3 -32.11 1.13 18.84
CA LEU A 3 -31.31 1.84 17.81
C LEU A 3 -30.14 0.99 17.31
N SER A 4 -29.73 -0.03 18.07
CA SER A 4 -28.63 -0.95 17.78
C SER A 4 -29.01 -2.35 18.29
N PRO A 5 -28.34 -3.43 17.84
CA PRO A 5 -28.42 -4.75 18.49
C PRO A 5 -28.08 -4.73 19.98
N LEU A 6 -27.44 -3.66 20.49
CA LEU A 6 -27.07 -3.51 21.89
C LEU A 6 -28.25 -3.01 22.75
N PRO A 7 -28.43 -3.57 23.97
CA PRO A 7 -29.53 -3.22 24.86
C PRO A 7 -29.41 -1.81 25.45
N THR A 8 -28.21 -1.22 25.40
CA THR A 8 -27.90 0.10 25.98
C THR A 8 -28.39 1.26 25.10
N TYR A 9 -28.59 1.03 23.80
CA TYR A 9 -28.94 2.08 22.84
C TYR A 9 -30.40 1.95 22.39
N TYR A 10 -31.28 2.65 23.11
CA TYR A 10 -32.70 2.73 22.81
C TYR A 10 -33.21 4.17 22.85
N ILE A 11 -34.42 4.38 22.35
CA ILE A 11 -35.15 5.65 22.52
C ILE A 11 -35.92 5.59 23.86
N PRO A 12 -35.60 6.44 24.86
CA PRO A 12 -36.34 6.51 26.12
C PRO A 12 -37.81 6.86 25.89
N GLU A 13 -38.71 6.32 26.73
CA GLU A 13 -40.14 6.69 26.72
C GLU A 13 -40.31 8.19 27.02
N GLU A 14 -41.38 8.80 26.48
CA GLU A 14 -41.60 10.26 26.49
C GLU A 14 -41.35 10.88 27.88
N THR A 15 -40.22 11.58 28.01
CA THR A 15 -39.77 12.22 29.26
C THR A 15 -39.52 13.70 29.05
N THR A 16 -39.27 14.41 30.15
CA THR A 16 -38.86 15.82 30.12
C THR A 16 -37.46 15.96 29.48
N LEU A 17 -37.13 17.16 28.97
CA LEU A 17 -35.82 17.44 28.36
C LEU A 17 -34.65 17.04 29.28
N ASP A 18 -34.81 17.23 30.58
CA ASP A 18 -33.81 16.84 31.59
C ASP A 18 -33.61 15.31 31.65
N GLY A 19 -34.69 14.53 31.51
CA GLY A 19 -34.62 13.07 31.41
C GLY A 19 -33.83 12.58 30.20
N TYR A 20 -33.99 13.23 29.04
CA TYR A 20 -33.15 12.93 27.87
C TYR A 20 -31.67 13.29 28.10
N ARG A 21 -31.39 14.39 28.79
CA ARG A 21 -30.00 14.77 29.14
C ARG A 21 -29.36 13.80 30.11
N MET A 22 -30.11 13.28 31.07
CA MET A 22 -29.61 12.27 31.99
C MET A 22 -29.30 10.97 31.26
N TYR A 23 -30.18 10.52 30.36
CA TYR A 23 -29.95 9.33 29.55
C TYR A 23 -28.68 9.42 28.68
N VAL A 24 -28.47 10.54 27.98
CA VAL A 24 -27.25 10.74 27.16
C VAL A 24 -25.98 10.72 28.02
N ARG A 25 -26.05 11.14 29.29
CA ARG A 25 -24.90 11.11 30.21
C ARG A 25 -24.61 9.72 30.77
N GLU A 26 -25.58 8.81 30.77
CA GLU A 26 -25.41 7.42 31.22
C GLU A 26 -24.78 6.53 30.13
N LEU A 27 -24.74 6.98 28.87
CA LEU A 27 -24.11 6.25 27.78
C LEU A 27 -22.58 6.16 27.98
N PRO A 28 -21.96 5.04 27.55
CA PRO A 28 -20.52 4.86 27.68
C PRO A 28 -19.76 5.88 26.81
N LEU A 29 -18.64 6.38 27.32
CA LEU A 29 -17.77 7.31 26.58
C LEU A 29 -17.11 6.66 25.36
N ASN A 30 -16.82 5.35 25.45
CA ASN A 30 -16.29 4.58 24.34
C ASN A 30 -17.40 3.69 23.78
N GLU A 31 -17.84 4.02 22.57
CA GLU A 31 -18.98 3.37 21.94
C GLU A 31 -18.48 2.25 21.01
N PRO A 32 -19.00 1.02 21.14
CA PRO A 32 -18.61 -0.06 20.25
C PRO A 32 -19.11 0.20 18.82
N PRO A 33 -18.45 -0.34 17.79
CA PRO A 33 -18.84 -0.14 16.39
C PRO A 33 -20.29 -0.58 16.08
N GLU A 34 -20.81 -1.56 16.85
CA GLU A 34 -22.19 -2.03 16.73
C GLU A 34 -23.23 -0.96 17.08
N ALA A 35 -22.88 0.06 17.87
CA ALA A 35 -23.73 1.22 18.14
C ALA A 35 -24.01 2.03 16.85
N PHE A 36 -23.08 1.99 15.90
CA PHE A 36 -23.17 2.63 14.59
C PHE A 36 -23.60 1.67 13.47
N GLY A 37 -24.02 0.45 13.81
CA GLY A 37 -24.38 -0.58 12.83
C GLY A 37 -23.17 -1.18 12.08
N GLN A 38 -21.95 -0.99 12.60
CA GLN A 38 -20.74 -1.54 12.03
C GLN A 38 -20.37 -2.89 12.69
N HIS A 39 -19.63 -3.72 11.96
CA HIS A 39 -19.07 -4.96 12.50
C HIS A 39 -17.91 -4.65 13.47
N VAL A 40 -17.65 -5.54 14.44
CA VAL A 40 -16.54 -5.42 15.42
C VAL A 40 -15.16 -5.22 14.77
N ASN A 41 -15.00 -5.62 13.50
CA ASN A 41 -13.76 -5.41 12.75
C ASN A 41 -13.47 -3.94 12.44
N ALA A 42 -14.48 -3.06 12.49
CA ALA A 42 -14.29 -1.63 12.26
C ALA A 42 -13.37 -1.01 13.32
N GLU A 43 -13.43 -1.48 14.56
CA GLU A 43 -12.52 -1.04 15.64
C GLU A 43 -11.07 -1.44 15.34
N ILE A 44 -10.85 -2.67 14.86
CA ILE A 44 -9.53 -3.16 14.44
C ILE A 44 -8.99 -2.32 13.28
N SER A 45 -9.81 -2.06 12.26
CA SER A 45 -9.42 -1.25 11.10
C SER A 45 -9.09 0.18 11.50
N SER A 46 -9.85 0.79 12.41
CA SER A 46 -9.55 2.13 12.92
C SER A 46 -8.23 2.16 13.67
N ALA A 47 -8.02 1.22 14.60
CA ALA A 47 -6.78 1.13 15.36
C ALA A 47 -5.56 0.89 14.46
N LEU A 48 -5.71 0.10 13.39
CA LEU A 48 -4.66 -0.11 12.39
C LEU A 48 -4.34 1.18 11.63
N ALA A 49 -5.37 1.91 11.17
CA ALA A 49 -5.19 3.17 10.47
C ALA A 49 -4.50 4.23 11.35
N ASP A 50 -4.90 4.32 12.62
CA ASP A 50 -4.27 5.22 13.59
C ASP A 50 -2.80 4.82 13.83
N ALA A 51 -2.51 3.53 13.98
CA ALA A 51 -1.14 3.04 14.15
C ALA A 51 -0.27 3.31 12.93
N GLU A 52 -0.78 3.12 11.71
CA GLU A 52 -0.07 3.45 10.46
C GLU A 52 0.22 4.95 10.36
N ALA A 53 -0.75 5.80 10.69
CA ALA A 53 -0.55 7.24 10.73
C ALA A 53 0.51 7.65 11.75
N LEU A 54 0.48 7.07 12.95
CA LEU A 54 1.50 7.31 13.98
C LEU A 54 2.88 6.85 13.52
N LEU A 55 3.01 5.65 12.96
CA LEU A 55 4.30 5.15 12.47
C LEU A 55 4.84 6.01 11.31
N SER A 56 3.98 6.43 10.38
CA SER A 56 4.34 7.33 9.28
C SER A 56 4.85 8.68 9.79
N THR A 57 4.18 9.27 10.79
CA THR A 57 4.63 10.53 11.39
C THR A 57 5.95 10.37 12.15
N VAL A 58 6.15 9.24 12.85
CA VAL A 58 7.43 8.93 13.52
C VAL A 58 8.57 8.82 12.51
N ILE A 59 8.37 8.10 11.40
CA ILE A 59 9.34 7.99 10.32
C ILE A 59 9.65 9.37 9.72
N SER A 60 8.63 10.20 9.54
CA SER A 60 8.77 11.54 8.95
C SER A 60 9.55 12.52 9.85
N ILE A 61 9.44 12.38 11.18
CA ILE A 61 10.17 13.22 12.15
C ILE A 61 11.60 12.71 12.37
N GLN A 62 11.88 11.44 12.06
CA GLN A 62 13.19 10.84 12.29
C GLN A 62 14.26 11.56 11.46
N PRO A 63 15.37 12.05 12.06
CA PRO A 63 16.39 12.77 11.33
C PRO A 63 16.97 11.85 10.24
N ALA A 64 17.01 12.35 8.99
CA ALA A 64 17.41 11.60 7.79
C ALA A 64 18.80 10.91 7.88
N GLY A 65 19.61 11.27 8.88
CA GLY A 65 20.88 10.63 9.21
C GLY A 65 20.75 9.29 9.95
N GLU A 66 19.74 9.10 10.81
CA GLU A 66 19.72 7.97 11.77
C GLU A 66 18.71 6.87 11.39
N ALA A 67 17.62 7.21 10.68
CA ALA A 67 16.74 6.20 10.07
C ALA A 67 17.50 5.32 9.04
N SER A 68 18.61 5.84 8.50
CA SER A 68 19.53 5.08 7.67
C SER A 68 20.37 4.03 8.42
N GLN A 69 20.28 4.01 9.74
CA GLN A 69 21.11 3.21 10.63
C GLN A 69 20.34 2.10 11.36
N ALA A 70 19.01 2.15 11.38
CA ALA A 70 18.18 1.14 12.06
C ALA A 70 18.19 -0.24 11.38
N ASN A 71 18.63 -0.34 10.13
CA ASN A 71 18.92 -1.61 9.45
C ASN A 71 20.42 -1.96 9.43
N LYS A 72 21.27 -1.29 10.23
CA LYS A 72 22.60 -1.80 10.54
C LYS A 72 22.44 -2.91 11.58
N SER A 73 22.30 -4.15 11.10
CA SER A 73 22.73 -5.28 11.91
C SER A 73 24.21 -5.07 12.23
N GLU A 74 24.48 -4.97 13.53
CA GLU A 74 25.82 -4.84 14.08
C GLU A 74 26.67 -6.06 13.71
N ALA A 75 27.59 -5.88 12.77
CA ALA A 75 28.76 -6.73 12.63
C ALA A 75 29.91 -5.91 12.04
N GLY A 76 30.73 -5.37 12.93
CA GLY A 76 32.17 -5.17 12.78
C GLY A 76 32.72 -4.56 11.48
N GLY A 77 33.19 -3.32 11.59
CA GLY A 77 34.45 -2.89 10.98
C GLY A 77 34.44 -2.57 9.48
N GLY A 78 34.64 -1.28 9.16
CA GLY A 78 35.30 -0.83 7.95
C GLY A 78 34.61 -1.16 6.63
N GLY A 79 33.76 -0.25 6.16
CA GLY A 79 33.29 -0.30 4.79
C GLY A 79 32.00 0.45 4.59
N SER A 80 32.07 1.48 3.76
CA SER A 80 30.92 2.11 3.12
C SER A 80 30.13 1.09 2.30
N GLY A 81 29.35 0.22 2.94
CA GLY A 81 28.22 -0.44 2.30
C GLY A 81 27.10 0.60 2.17
N SER A 82 27.28 1.54 1.23
CA SER A 82 26.39 2.68 1.02
C SER A 82 24.96 2.18 0.77
N LYS A 83 23.94 2.98 1.09
CA LYS A 83 22.53 2.67 0.73
C LYS A 83 22.41 2.21 -0.74
N ASP A 84 23.28 2.74 -1.58
CA ASP A 84 23.49 2.39 -2.97
C ASP A 84 23.73 0.89 -3.22
N ASP A 85 24.54 0.22 -2.38
CA ASP A 85 24.80 -1.22 -2.48
C ASP A 85 23.54 -2.04 -2.14
N THR A 86 22.78 -1.61 -1.13
CA THR A 86 21.49 -2.26 -0.82
C THR A 86 20.47 -2.07 -1.92
N VAL A 87 20.38 -0.86 -2.50
CA VAL A 87 19.48 -0.58 -3.62
C VAL A 87 19.90 -1.37 -4.86
N MET A 88 21.20 -1.45 -5.16
CA MET A 88 21.72 -2.28 -6.27
C MET A 88 21.33 -3.75 -6.12
N LYS A 89 21.48 -4.33 -4.92
CA LYS A 89 21.04 -5.71 -4.66
C LYS A 89 19.55 -5.89 -4.89
N VAL A 90 18.72 -4.94 -4.47
CA VAL A 90 17.27 -4.99 -4.70
C VAL A 90 16.94 -4.91 -6.19
N CYS A 91 17.60 -4.02 -6.93
CA CYS A 91 17.45 -3.91 -8.38
C CYS A 91 17.82 -5.23 -9.09
N ASP A 92 18.89 -5.89 -8.67
CA ASP A 92 19.31 -7.18 -9.23
C ASP A 92 18.28 -8.28 -8.96
N ASN A 93 17.78 -8.35 -7.73
CA ASN A 93 16.71 -9.29 -7.36
C ASN A 93 15.42 -9.05 -8.15
N LEU A 94 15.07 -7.78 -8.43
CA LEU A 94 13.90 -7.43 -9.23
C LEU A 94 14.08 -7.82 -10.70
N LEU A 95 15.27 -7.59 -11.27
CA LEU A 95 15.58 -8.02 -12.64
C LEU A 95 15.55 -9.53 -12.80
N GLU A 96 16.00 -10.29 -11.81
CA GLU A 96 15.94 -11.76 -11.84
C GLU A 96 14.50 -12.29 -11.75
N LYS A 97 13.65 -11.62 -10.97
CA LYS A 97 12.24 -12.02 -10.80
C LYS A 97 11.31 -11.55 -11.93
N LEU A 98 11.77 -10.64 -12.78
CA LEU A 98 10.97 -10.12 -13.89
C LEU A 98 10.83 -11.21 -14.98
N PRO A 99 9.60 -11.61 -15.32
CA PRO A 99 9.40 -12.57 -16.40
C PRO A 99 9.81 -11.98 -17.75
N GLU A 100 10.11 -12.87 -18.70
CA GLU A 100 10.36 -12.50 -20.09
C GLU A 100 9.10 -11.94 -20.76
N ASP A 101 9.30 -11.17 -21.83
CA ASP A 101 8.19 -10.61 -22.61
C ASP A 101 7.39 -11.77 -23.22
N ILE A 102 6.07 -11.69 -23.12
CA ILE A 102 5.18 -12.70 -23.69
C ILE A 102 5.20 -12.55 -25.22
N ASP A 103 5.43 -13.65 -25.95
CA ASP A 103 5.38 -13.62 -27.41
C ASP A 103 3.95 -13.37 -27.92
N PHE A 104 3.72 -12.13 -28.34
CA PHE A 104 2.44 -11.68 -28.89
C PHE A 104 2.13 -12.37 -30.23
N ALA A 105 3.12 -12.62 -31.08
CA ALA A 105 2.91 -13.17 -32.42
C ALA A 105 2.50 -14.65 -32.35
N ASP A 106 3.14 -15.41 -31.45
CA ASP A 106 2.79 -16.82 -31.22
C ASP A 106 1.38 -16.97 -30.61
N ILE A 107 0.97 -16.06 -29.72
CA ILE A 107 -0.36 -16.12 -29.10
C ILE A 107 -1.43 -15.58 -30.03
N ALA A 108 -1.13 -14.54 -30.82
CA ALA A 108 -2.05 -14.02 -31.83
C ALA A 108 -2.34 -15.07 -32.90
N SER A 109 -1.30 -15.74 -33.43
CA SER A 109 -1.46 -16.78 -34.45
C SER A 109 -2.27 -17.99 -33.99
N ARG A 110 -2.11 -18.41 -32.73
CA ARG A 110 -2.91 -19.48 -32.12
C ARG A 110 -4.39 -19.10 -31.89
N ASN A 111 -4.69 -17.82 -31.86
CA ASN A 111 -6.04 -17.29 -31.65
C ASN A 111 -6.69 -16.75 -32.93
N GLU A 112 -6.05 -16.96 -34.10
CA GLU A 112 -6.62 -16.60 -35.39
C GLU A 112 -7.92 -17.36 -35.65
N GLY A 113 -9.00 -16.62 -35.92
CA GLY A 113 -10.31 -17.17 -36.30
C GLY A 113 -11.37 -17.25 -35.19
N ASP A 114 -11.02 -16.94 -33.94
CA ASP A 114 -12.00 -16.91 -32.82
C ASP A 114 -12.09 -15.51 -32.19
N THR A 115 -13.16 -14.79 -32.56
CA THR A 115 -13.46 -13.41 -32.13
C THR A 115 -14.21 -13.37 -30.79
N SER A 116 -13.94 -14.31 -29.89
CA SER A 116 -14.49 -14.25 -28.53
C SER A 116 -13.98 -12.99 -27.80
N PRO A 117 -14.84 -12.23 -27.09
CA PRO A 117 -14.44 -11.03 -26.35
C PRO A 117 -13.29 -11.28 -25.36
N LEU A 118 -13.22 -12.47 -24.76
CA LEU A 118 -12.14 -12.85 -23.85
C LEU A 118 -10.77 -12.91 -24.54
N LYS A 119 -10.72 -13.35 -25.80
CA LYS A 119 -9.47 -13.45 -26.57
C LYS A 119 -8.96 -12.09 -27.00
N ILE A 120 -9.88 -11.18 -27.36
CA ILE A 120 -9.53 -9.79 -27.69
C ILE A 120 -8.93 -9.09 -26.48
N VAL A 121 -9.57 -9.22 -25.31
CA VAL A 121 -9.06 -8.65 -24.05
C VAL A 121 -7.71 -9.27 -23.68
N LEU A 122 -7.54 -10.59 -23.85
CA LEU A 122 -6.26 -11.26 -23.60
C LEU A 122 -5.12 -10.66 -24.44
N LEU A 123 -5.32 -10.47 -25.74
CA LEU A 123 -4.29 -9.88 -26.63
C LEU A 123 -3.95 -8.44 -26.23
N GLN A 124 -4.96 -7.64 -25.88
CA GLN A 124 -4.76 -6.27 -25.40
C GLN A 124 -4.00 -6.22 -24.07
N GLU A 125 -4.35 -7.11 -23.13
CA GLU A 125 -3.67 -7.19 -21.84
C GLU A 125 -2.23 -7.67 -21.99
N ILE A 126 -1.94 -8.60 -22.91
CA ILE A 126 -0.57 -9.01 -23.22
C ILE A 126 0.25 -7.84 -23.75
N GLU A 127 -0.30 -7.05 -24.67
CA GLU A 127 0.37 -5.85 -25.20
C GLU A 127 0.66 -4.83 -24.09
N ARG A 128 -0.35 -4.55 -23.25
CA ARG A 128 -0.22 -3.62 -22.11
C ARG A 128 0.78 -4.12 -21.08
N TYR A 129 0.77 -5.42 -20.79
CA TYR A 129 1.69 -6.06 -19.84
C TYR A 129 3.13 -6.02 -20.34
N ASN A 130 3.37 -6.33 -21.61
CA ASN A 130 4.69 -6.24 -22.23
C ASN A 130 5.22 -4.79 -22.22
N LEU A 131 4.36 -3.80 -22.47
CA LEU A 131 4.74 -2.39 -22.36
C LEU A 131 5.15 -2.03 -20.92
N LEU A 132 4.40 -2.52 -19.91
CA LEU A 132 4.72 -2.30 -18.50
C LEU A 132 6.05 -2.97 -18.13
N LEU A 133 6.28 -4.22 -18.53
CA LEU A 133 7.53 -4.95 -18.29
C LEU A 133 8.73 -4.18 -18.84
N ARG A 134 8.62 -3.65 -20.06
CA ARG A 134 9.67 -2.82 -20.68
C ARG A 134 9.93 -1.55 -19.88
N LYS A 135 8.88 -0.82 -19.49
CA LYS A 135 9.02 0.39 -18.66
C LYS A 135 9.71 0.09 -17.33
N VAL A 136 9.33 -0.99 -16.65
CA VAL A 136 9.96 -1.42 -15.39
C VAL A 136 11.43 -1.76 -15.60
N ARG A 137 11.78 -2.53 -16.65
CA ARG A 137 13.19 -2.84 -16.96
C ARG A 137 14.01 -1.59 -17.24
N VAL A 138 13.48 -0.66 -18.04
CA VAL A 138 14.16 0.62 -18.35
C VAL A 138 14.37 1.42 -17.08
N SER A 139 13.34 1.59 -16.25
CA SER A 139 13.41 2.32 -14.98
C SER A 139 14.45 1.73 -14.02
N ILE A 140 14.50 0.40 -13.87
CA ILE A 140 15.52 -0.26 -13.03
C ILE A 140 16.92 -0.04 -13.61
N HIS A 141 17.11 -0.17 -14.92
CA HIS A 141 18.41 0.08 -15.54
C HIS A 141 18.86 1.55 -15.41
N GLU A 142 17.94 2.50 -15.53
CA GLU A 142 18.22 3.92 -15.31
C GLU A 142 18.58 4.19 -13.85
N LEU A 143 17.85 3.62 -12.89
CA LEU A 143 18.18 3.73 -11.47
C LEU A 143 19.60 3.19 -11.17
N LYS A 144 19.96 2.03 -11.72
CA LYS A 144 21.33 1.49 -11.59
C LYS A 144 22.39 2.41 -12.18
N LYS A 145 22.11 3.02 -13.35
CA LYS A 145 23.03 3.98 -13.98
C LYS A 145 23.13 5.30 -13.21
N GLY A 146 22.03 5.77 -12.62
CA GLY A 146 21.98 6.95 -11.76
C GLY A 146 22.81 6.77 -10.49
N ILE A 147 22.66 5.62 -9.81
CA ILE A 147 23.48 5.26 -8.64
C ILE A 147 24.97 5.18 -9.00
N ALA A 148 25.29 4.63 -10.17
CA ALA A 148 26.67 4.56 -10.65
C ALA A 148 27.22 5.90 -11.20
N GLY A 149 26.41 6.98 -11.18
CA GLY A 149 26.82 8.33 -11.58
C GLY A 149 26.90 8.57 -13.09
N PHE A 150 26.33 7.68 -13.92
CA PHE A 150 26.40 7.77 -15.38
C PHE A 150 25.24 8.56 -16.02
N VAL A 151 24.20 8.91 -15.26
CA VAL A 151 23.01 9.63 -15.73
C VAL A 151 22.64 10.72 -14.73
N VAL A 152 22.41 11.94 -15.23
CA VAL A 152 21.81 13.04 -14.44
C VAL A 152 20.35 12.67 -14.24
N ILE A 153 19.91 12.57 -12.99
CA ILE A 153 18.52 12.27 -12.59
C ILE A 153 17.60 13.23 -13.37
N SER A 154 16.74 12.68 -14.22
CA SER A 154 15.75 13.43 -15.00
C SER A 154 14.53 13.78 -14.14
N GLU A 155 13.80 14.86 -14.47
CA GLU A 155 12.64 15.36 -13.70
C GLU A 155 11.57 14.27 -13.42
N ASP A 156 11.39 13.30 -14.33
CA ASP A 156 10.49 12.15 -14.14
C ASP A 156 10.91 11.19 -13.01
N GLN A 157 12.16 11.28 -12.53
CA GLN A 157 12.71 10.47 -11.43
C GLN A 157 12.80 11.23 -10.09
N GLU A 158 12.55 12.55 -10.08
CA GLU A 158 12.51 13.37 -8.85
C GLU A 158 11.10 13.54 -8.27
N ALA A 159 10.06 13.35 -9.09
CA ALA A 159 8.65 13.45 -8.71
C ALA A 159 8.09 12.14 -8.14
#